data_AF-A0A410WSN1-F1
#
_entry.id   AF-A0A410WSN1-F1
#
_cell.length_a   1.000
_cell.length_b   1.000
_cell.length_c   1.000
_cell.angle_alpha   90.00
_cell.angle_beta   90.00
_cell.angle_gamma   90.00
#
_symmetry.space_group_name_H-M   'P 1'
#
loop_
_entity.id
_entity.type
_entity.pdbx_description
1 polymer ?
#
loop_
_entity_poly.entity_id
_entity_poly.type
_entity_poly.pdbx_seq_one_letter_code
_entity_poly.pdbx_strand_id
1 'polypeptide(L)' 'MLTGEAALEVIQKIGGLDSVAMDTNFLEKGIDSVKIVEILIEFEMMFNIDVLDDQLNLDELSTPKHIQDYVNGIIAK' A
#
# COMPACT_ATOMS: atom_id res chain seq x y z
N MET A 1 -5.90 -3.08 12.69
CA MET A 1 -6.37 -3.44 11.33
C MET A 1 -6.46 -2.15 10.52
N LEU A 2 -5.80 -2.12 9.36
CA LEU A 2 -5.83 -1.01 8.42
C LEU A 2 -7.19 -0.98 7.70
N THR A 3 -7.92 0.12 7.85
CA THR A 3 -9.20 0.33 7.14
C THR A 3 -8.95 0.79 5.70
N GLY A 4 -9.94 0.59 4.82
CA GLY A 4 -9.82 1.02 3.43
C GLY A 4 -9.67 2.55 3.32
N GLU A 5 -10.40 3.30 4.13
CA GLU A 5 -10.30 4.77 4.17
C GLU A 5 -8.90 5.25 4.54
N ALA A 6 -8.29 4.67 5.60
CA ALA A 6 -6.94 5.01 6.01
C ALA A 6 -5.89 4.58 4.97
N ALA A 7 -6.10 3.44 4.31
CA ALA A 7 -5.23 2.99 3.23
C ALA A 7 -5.23 3.99 2.07
N LEU A 8 -6.41 4.41 1.63
CA LEU A 8 -6.58 5.39 0.55
C LEU A 8 -5.96 6.74 0.91
N GLU A 9 -6.12 7.22 2.14
CA GLU A 9 -5.53 8.48 2.59
C GLU A 9 -4.00 8.50 2.43
N VAL A 10 -3.33 7.46 2.92
CA VAL A 10 -1.86 7.33 2.81
C VAL A 10 -1.43 7.19 1.35
N ILE A 11 -2.11 6.32 0.59
CA ILE A 11 -1.79 6.07 -0.82
C ILE A 11 -1.96 7.35 -1.66
N GLN A 12 -3.00 8.14 -1.42
CA GLN A 12 -3.19 9.42 -2.11
C GLN A 12 -2.08 10.41 -1.77
N LYS A 13 -1.72 10.51 -0.49
CA LYS A 13 -0.68 11.43 -0.01
C LYS A 13 0.69 11.09 -0.59
N ILE A 14 1.11 9.83 -0.52
CA ILE A 14 2.45 9.39 -0.98
C ILE A 14 2.48 9.24 -2.51
N GLY A 15 1.41 8.72 -3.10
CA GLY A 15 1.28 8.57 -4.55
C GLY A 15 1.04 9.88 -5.30
N GLY A 16 0.83 11.00 -4.60
CA GLY A 16 0.56 12.29 -5.22
C GLY A 16 -0.74 12.31 -6.05
N LEU A 17 -1.77 11.61 -5.57
CA LEU A 17 -3.04 11.44 -6.29
C LEU A 17 -4.14 12.32 -5.67
N ASP A 18 -4.93 12.97 -6.52
CA ASP A 18 -6.12 13.72 -6.07
C ASP A 18 -7.22 12.79 -5.55
N SER A 19 -7.36 11.62 -6.17
CA SER A 19 -8.31 10.57 -5.76
C SER A 19 -7.90 9.20 -6.29
N VAL A 20 -8.18 8.18 -5.49
CA VAL A 20 -7.99 6.77 -5.86
C VAL A 20 -9.08 5.90 -5.22
N ALA A 21 -9.48 4.83 -5.90
CA ALA A 21 -10.42 3.84 -5.36
C ALA A 21 -9.69 2.54 -5.05
N MET A 22 -10.26 1.70 -4.18
CA MET A 22 -9.62 0.47 -3.70
C MET A 22 -9.14 -0.47 -4.81
N ASP A 23 -9.89 -0.57 -5.91
CA ASP A 23 -9.59 -1.47 -7.03
C ASP A 23 -8.86 -0.75 -8.20
N THR A 24 -8.41 0.50 -8.00
CA THR A 24 -7.69 1.26 -9.03
C THR A 24 -6.32 0.63 -9.30
N ASN A 25 -5.99 0.39 -10.57
CA ASN A 25 -4.67 -0.09 -10.94
C ASN A 25 -3.63 1.05 -10.82
N PHE A 26 -2.55 0.80 -10.08
CA PHE A 26 -1.49 1.79 -9.86
C PHE A 26 -0.80 2.26 -11.13
N LEU A 27 -0.62 1.37 -12.12
CA LEU A 27 0.03 1.72 -13.38
C LEU A 27 -0.79 2.75 -14.18
N GLU A 28 -2.13 2.69 -14.11
CA GLU A 28 -3.01 3.67 -14.75
C GLU A 28 -2.89 5.07 -14.12
N LYS A 29 -2.41 5.14 -12.89
CA LYS A 29 -2.14 6.37 -12.14
C LYS A 29 -0.67 6.82 -12.21
N GLY A 30 0.18 6.07 -12.92
CA GLY A 30 1.61 6.36 -13.00
C GLY A 30 2.37 6.08 -11.71
N ILE A 31 1.79 5.28 -10.80
CA ILE A 31 2.48 4.81 -9.59
C ILE A 31 3.36 3.62 -9.97
N ASP A 32 4.66 3.75 -9.75
CA ASP A 32 5.66 2.73 -9.99
C ASP A 32 6.00 1.93 -8.72
N SER A 33 6.90 0.95 -8.86
CA SER A 33 7.35 0.12 -7.75
C SER A 33 8.07 0.92 -6.65
N VAL A 34 8.73 2.03 -6.99
CA VAL A 34 9.39 2.89 -6.00
C VAL A 34 8.35 3.56 -5.10
N LYS A 35 7.27 4.11 -5.68
CA LYS A 35 6.16 4.67 -4.90
C LYS A 35 5.44 3.60 -4.07
N ILE A 36 5.27 2.39 -4.59
CA ILE A 36 4.69 1.28 -3.81
C ILE A 36 5.54 1.00 -2.57
N VAL A 37 6.88 0.95 -2.70
CA VAL A 37 7.77 0.76 -1.55
C VAL A 37 7.67 1.91 -0.55
N GLU A 38 7.60 3.16 -1.00
CA GLU A 38 7.41 4.30 -0.09
C GLU A 38 6.08 4.25 0.68
N ILE A 39 5.00 3.82 0.01
CA ILE A 39 3.70 3.60 0.65
C ILE A 39 3.82 2.51 1.73
N LEU A 40 4.51 1.41 1.45
CA LEU A 40 4.73 0.34 2.41
C LEU A 40 5.54 0.82 3.62
N ILE A 41 6.62 1.59 3.41
CA ILE A 41 7.45 2.15 4.49
C ILE A 41 6.61 3.02 5.42
N GLU A 42 5.70 3.85 4.89
CA GLU A 42 4.80 4.66 5.72
C GLU A 42 3.92 3.76 6.62
N PHE A 43 3.38 2.65 6.09
CA PHE A 43 2.62 1.71 6.90
C PHE A 43 3.47 0.94 7.93
N GLU A 44 4.69 0.56 7.58
CA GLU A 44 5.67 0.00 8.52
C GLU A 44 5.87 0.93 9.71
N MET A 45 6.07 2.22 9.47
CA MET A 45 6.22 3.22 10.53
C MET A 45 4.94 3.42 11.34
N MET A 46 3.77 3.47 10.68
CA MET A 46 2.48 3.69 11.35
C MET A 46 2.08 2.54 12.28
N PHE A 47 2.38 1.29 11.88
CA PHE A 47 1.97 0.10 12.62
C PHE A 47 3.12 -0.58 13.38
N ASN A 48 4.35 -0.10 13.22
CA ASN A 48 5.57 -0.70 13.78
C ASN A 48 5.67 -2.20 13.43
N ILE A 49 5.54 -2.49 12.13
CA ILE A 49 5.61 -3.83 11.52
C ILE A 49 6.73 -3.87 10.48
N ASP A 50 7.26 -5.06 10.18
CA ASP A 50 8.22 -5.25 9.08
C ASP A 50 7.45 -5.63 7.81
N VAL A 51 7.45 -4.77 6.80
CA VAL A 51 6.74 -4.98 5.52
C VAL A 51 7.67 -5.35 4.37
N LEU A 52 8.98 -5.34 4.60
CA LEU A 52 9.98 -5.62 3.57
C LEU A 52 10.61 -6.98 3.83
N ASP A 53 9.76 -8.00 3.93
CA ASP A 53 10.19 -9.39 4.10
C ASP A 53 10.64 -10.02 2.76
N ASP A 54 11.29 -11.18 2.87
CA ASP A 54 11.75 -12.00 1.76
C ASP A 54 10.61 -12.61 0.91
N GLN A 55 9.36 -12.45 1.33
CA GLN A 55 8.16 -12.88 0.61
C GLN A 55 7.46 -11.73 -0.13
N LEU A 56 7.94 -10.49 -0.01
CA LEU A 56 7.38 -9.33 -0.68
C LEU A 56 7.45 -9.48 -2.20
N ASN A 57 6.28 -9.56 -2.83
CA ASN A 57 6.13 -9.55 -4.27
C ASN A 57 5.42 -8.27 -4.74
N LEU A 58 6.18 -7.29 -5.22
CA LEU A 58 5.64 -5.99 -5.67
C LEU A 58 4.68 -6.13 -6.86
N ASP A 59 4.83 -7.17 -7.68
CA ASP A 59 3.95 -7.40 -8.85
C ASP A 59 2.51 -7.75 -8.42
N GLU A 60 2.34 -8.29 -7.21
CA GLU A 60 1.02 -8.58 -6.63
C GLU A 60 0.35 -7.32 -6.05
N LEU A 61 1.14 -6.28 -5.74
CA LEU A 61 0.67 -5.04 -5.13
C LEU A 61 0.21 -4.00 -6.17
N SER A 62 -0.67 -4.41 -7.08
CA SER A 62 -1.14 -3.59 -8.20
C SER A 62 -2.32 -2.65 -7.92
N THR A 63 -2.96 -2.77 -6.75
CA THR A 63 -4.10 -1.92 -6.34
C THR A 63 -4.00 -1.52 -4.87
N PRO A 64 -4.68 -0.44 -4.42
CA PRO A 64 -4.77 -0.10 -3.00
C PRO A 64 -5.29 -1.24 -2.12
N LYS A 65 -6.23 -2.03 -2.64
CA LYS A 65 -6.75 -3.20 -1.94
C LYS A 65 -5.68 -4.25 -1.70
N HIS A 66 -4.83 -4.54 -2.69
CA HIS A 66 -3.74 -5.49 -2.50
C HIS A 66 -2.76 -5.02 -1.41
N ILE A 67 -2.43 -3.72 -1.36
CA ILE A 67 -1.61 -3.16 -0.27
C ILE A 67 -2.31 -3.30 1.08
N GLN A 68 -3.60 -2.97 1.15
CA GLN A 68 -4.37 -3.11 2.39
C GLN A 68 -4.39 -4.56 2.89
N ASP A 69 -4.66 -5.51 1.99
CA ASP A 69 -4.74 -6.94 2.31
C ASP A 69 -3.37 -7.47 2.76
N TYR A 70 -2.29 -7.07 2.09
CA TYR A 70 -0.92 -7.42 2.46
C TYR A 70 -0.58 -6.92 3.88
N VAL A 71 -0.78 -5.62 4.15
CA VAL A 71 -0.49 -5.02 5.45
C VAL A 71 -1.35 -5.64 6.56
N ASN A 72 -2.63 -5.88 6.31
CA ASN A 72 -3.49 -6.56 7.29
C ASN A 72 -3.06 -8.00 7.55
N GLY A 73 -2.57 -8.70 6.53
CA GLY A 73 -2.00 -10.05 6.67
C GLY A 73 -0.76 -10.08 7.57
N ILE A 74 0.01 -8.99 7.62
CA ILE A 74 1.15 -8.84 8.54
C ILE A 74 0.69 -8.47 9.94
N ILE A 75 -0.19 -7.48 10.08
CA ILE A 75 -0.71 -7.02 11.38
C ILE A 75 -1.42 -8.15 12.15
N ALA A 76 -2.03 -9.09 11.44
CA ALA A 76 -2.76 -10.20 12.04
C ALA A 76 -1.88 -11.37 12.52
N LYS A 77 -0.57 -11.37 12.21
CA LYS A 77 0.40 -12.36 12.70
C LYS A 77 0.86 -12.01 14.11
#